data_AF-A0A9J6AU16-F1
#
_entry.id   AF-A0A9J6AU16-F1
#
_cell.length_a   1.000
_cell.length_b   1.000
_cell.length_c   1.000
_cell.angle_alpha   90.00
_cell.angle_beta   90.00
_cell.angle_gamma   90.00
#
_symmetry.space_group_name_H-M   'P 1'
#
loop_
_entity.id
_entity.type
_entity.pdbx_description
1 polymer ?
#
loop_
_entity_poly.entity_id
_entity_poly.type
_entity_poly.pdbx_seq_one_letter_code
_entity_poly.pdbx_strand_id
1 'polypeptide(L)'
;MKSYQFQEVASLEIGQKLKAIFYNNQTVGANINLFLRHLGKIIRDRNICPLVVLSWHDIKQEKLNHMWTTVERKFESVDMNYHHDHNLG
;
A
#
# COMPACT_ATOMS: atom_id res chain seq x y z
N MET A 1 11.80 21.29 1.75
CA MET A 1 11.35 20.40 0.65
C MET A 1 9.83 20.41 0.60
N LYS A 2 9.27 20.84 -0.54
CA LYS A 2 7.86 21.18 -0.71
C LYS A 2 6.98 19.93 -0.86
N SER A 3 5.78 20.05 -0.31
CA SER A 3 4.74 19.06 -0.02
C SER A 3 4.04 18.43 -1.24
N TYR A 4 4.66 18.37 -2.41
CA TYR A 4 3.96 18.05 -3.67
C TYR A 4 3.42 16.61 -3.77
N GLN A 5 4.10 15.64 -3.16
CA GLN A 5 3.71 14.22 -3.20
C GLN A 5 2.39 13.91 -2.48
N PHE A 6 1.91 14.78 -1.58
CA PHE A 6 0.65 14.55 -0.87
C PHE A 6 -0.56 14.82 -1.74
N GLN A 7 -0.44 15.78 -2.66
CA GLN A 7 -1.54 16.19 -3.51
C GLN A 7 -1.91 15.08 -4.49
N GLU A 8 -0.94 14.33 -5.01
CA GLU A 8 -1.21 13.24 -5.97
C GLU A 8 -2.15 12.15 -5.43
N VAL A 9 -1.93 11.61 -4.23
CA VAL A 9 -2.81 10.57 -3.65
C VAL A 9 -4.17 11.13 -3.23
N ALA A 10 -4.18 12.38 -2.73
CA ALA A 10 -5.38 13.06 -2.27
C ALA A 10 -6.27 13.54 -3.43
N SER A 11 -5.67 13.85 -4.57
CA SER A 11 -6.33 14.32 -5.79
C SER A 11 -6.80 13.18 -6.71
N LEU A 12 -6.57 11.91 -6.34
CA LEU A 12 -7.15 10.77 -7.07
C LEU A 12 -8.67 10.85 -7.01
N GLU A 13 -9.31 10.92 -8.18
CA GLU A 13 -10.75 10.84 -8.34
C GLU A 13 -11.30 9.49 -7.88
N ILE A 14 -12.61 9.42 -7.69
CA ILE A 14 -13.29 8.17 -7.33
C ILE A 14 -13.05 7.14 -8.43
N GLY A 15 -12.41 6.03 -8.09
CA GLY A 15 -12.07 4.95 -9.02
C GLY A 15 -10.67 5.03 -9.62
N GLN A 16 -9.95 6.15 -9.47
CA GLN A 16 -8.54 6.23 -9.87
C GLN A 16 -7.62 5.59 -8.83
N LYS A 17 -6.67 4.79 -9.31
CA LYS A 17 -5.66 4.10 -8.48
C LYS A 17 -4.27 4.31 -9.05
N LEU A 18 -3.29 4.44 -8.15
CA LEU A 18 -1.88 4.45 -8.51
C LEU A 18 -1.34 3.02 -8.57
N LYS A 19 -0.53 2.71 -9.58
CA LYS A 19 0.14 1.41 -9.63
C LYS A 19 1.25 1.36 -8.58
N ALA A 20 1.16 0.40 -7.68
CA ALA A 20 2.24 -0.01 -6.78
C ALA A 20 2.83 -1.31 -7.35
N ILE A 21 4.06 -1.22 -7.84
CA ILE A 21 4.73 -2.38 -8.44
C ILE A 21 5.46 -3.13 -7.34
N PHE A 22 5.33 -4.45 -7.31
CA PHE A 22 6.03 -5.32 -6.39
C PHE A 22 6.98 -6.24 -7.17
N TYR A 23 8.19 -6.39 -6.67
CA TYR A 23 9.18 -7.33 -7.15
C TYR A 23 9.84 -7.99 -5.94
N ASN A 24 9.87 -9.32 -5.90
CA ASN A 24 10.39 -10.09 -4.77
C ASN A 24 9.91 -9.57 -3.38
N ASN A 25 8.60 -9.40 -3.20
CA ASN A 25 7.95 -8.86 -1.98
C ASN A 25 8.35 -7.42 -1.58
N GLN A 26 9.06 -6.70 -2.44
CA GLN A 26 9.45 -5.31 -2.22
C GLN A 26 8.72 -4.41 -3.20
N THR A 27 8.24 -3.26 -2.73
CA THR A 27 7.65 -2.26 -3.61
C THR A 27 8.77 -1.58 -4.40
N VAL A 28 8.61 -1.44 -5.71
CA VAL A 28 9.58 -0.83 -6.63
C VAL A 28 8.90 0.16 -7.58
N GLY A 29 9.71 0.95 -8.30
CA GLY A 29 9.22 1.88 -9.32
C GLY A 29 8.87 3.29 -8.80
N ALA A 30 8.23 4.08 -9.66
CA ALA A 30 8.06 5.52 -9.44
C ALA A 30 7.19 5.87 -8.22
N ASN A 31 6.22 5.03 -7.88
CA ASN A 31 5.24 5.31 -6.82
C ASN A 31 5.64 4.76 -5.44
N ILE A 32 6.85 4.20 -5.29
CA ILE A 32 7.30 3.58 -4.02
C ILE A 32 7.17 4.54 -2.82
N ASN A 33 7.62 5.78 -2.98
CA ASN A 33 7.60 6.77 -1.90
C ASN A 33 6.17 7.17 -1.52
N LEU A 34 5.26 7.25 -2.51
CA LEU A 34 3.85 7.55 -2.29
C LEU A 34 3.17 6.40 -1.54
N PHE A 35 3.43 5.16 -1.96
CA PHE A 35 2.90 3.95 -1.34
C PHE A 35 3.36 3.83 0.12
N LEU A 36 4.67 3.87 0.39
CA LEU A 36 5.23 3.73 1.74
C LEU A 36 4.72 4.84 2.67
N ARG A 37 4.62 6.08 2.18
CA ARG A 37 4.13 7.20 2.97
C ARG A 37 2.63 7.09 3.27
N HIS A 38 1.82 6.63 2.31
CA HIS A 38 0.39 6.40 2.53
C HIS A 38 0.16 5.28 3.53
N LEU A 39 0.88 4.16 3.36
CA LEU A 39 0.86 3.03 4.30
C LEU A 39 1.26 3.48 5.71
N GLY A 40 2.35 4.25 5.85
CA GLY A 40 2.79 4.78 7.13
C GLY A 40 1.76 5.69 7.82
N LYS A 41 0.92 6.41 7.06
CA LYS A 41 -0.20 7.19 7.62
C LYS A 41 -1.31 6.27 8.13
N ILE A 42 -1.69 5.28 7.34
CA ILE A 42 -2.74 4.32 7.71
C ILE A 42 -2.35 3.56 8.99
N ILE A 43 -1.11 3.08 9.08
CA ILE A 43 -0.61 2.37 10.27
C ILE A 43 -0.64 3.27 11.52
N ARG A 44 -0.47 4.58 11.36
CA ARG A 44 -0.52 5.57 12.46
C ARG A 44 -1.94 6.04 12.79
N ASP A 45 -2.92 5.79 11.92
CA ASP A 45 -4.31 6.20 12.13
C ASP A 45 -4.97 5.25 13.15
N ARG A 46 -5.28 5.80 14.34
CA ARG A 46 -5.88 5.04 15.45
C ARG A 46 -7.26 4.46 15.12
N ASN A 47 -7.96 5.02 14.14
CA ASN A 47 -9.27 4.52 13.71
C ASN A 47 -9.12 3.26 12.86
N ILE A 48 -8.00 3.11 12.15
CA ILE A 48 -7.73 1.98 11.26
C ILE A 48 -6.89 0.92 11.97
N CYS A 49 -5.76 1.33 12.56
CA CYS A 49 -4.85 0.45 13.30
C CYS A 49 -4.68 0.96 14.74
N PRO A 50 -5.02 0.17 15.77
CA PRO A 50 -4.88 0.60 17.15
C PRO A 50 -3.38 0.71 17.49
N LEU A 51 -2.91 1.88 17.92
CA LEU A 51 -1.50 2.13 18.30
C LEU A 51 -0.95 1.23 19.44
N VAL A 52 -1.79 0.40 20.04
CA VAL A 52 -1.49 -0.38 21.26
C VAL A 52 -1.08 -1.81 20.94
N VAL A 53 -0.97 -2.20 19.67
CA VAL A 53 -0.42 -3.52 19.34
C VAL A 53 1.09 -3.53 19.50
N LEU A 54 1.56 -4.28 20.49
CA LEU A 54 2.97 -4.54 20.76
C LEU A 54 3.58 -5.47 19.69
N SER A 55 2.75 -6.32 19.07
CA SER A 55 3.13 -7.24 17.98
C SER A 55 2.11 -7.18 16.85
N TRP A 56 2.59 -7.37 15.61
CA TRP A 56 1.74 -7.56 14.44
C TRP A 56 0.80 -8.75 14.58
N HIS A 57 1.19 -9.78 15.34
CA HIS A 57 0.37 -10.96 15.63
C HIS A 57 -0.85 -10.64 16.52
N ASP A 58 -0.80 -9.54 17.26
CA ASP A 58 -1.89 -9.10 18.15
C ASP A 58 -2.95 -8.29 17.39
N ILE A 59 -2.69 -7.92 16.13
CA ILE A 59 -3.65 -7.20 15.30
C ILE A 59 -4.71 -8.20 14.81
N LYS A 60 -5.97 -7.98 15.21
CA LYS A 60 -7.11 -8.75 14.69
C LYS A 60 -7.14 -8.69 13.16
N GLN A 61 -7.37 -9.84 12.52
CA GLN A 61 -7.46 -9.96 11.07
C GLN A 61 -8.44 -8.97 10.43
N GLU A 62 -9.57 -8.68 11.08
CA GLU A 62 -10.54 -7.69 10.63
C GLU A 62 -9.92 -6.30 10.42
N LYS A 63 -9.06 -5.86 11.35
CA LYS A 63 -8.37 -4.58 11.26
C LYS A 63 -7.31 -4.57 10.18
N LEU A 64 -6.60 -5.69 9.99
CA LEU A 64 -5.67 -5.87 8.86
C LEU A 64 -6.42 -5.79 7.53
N ASN A 65 -7.57 -6.45 7.42
CA ASN A 65 -8.40 -6.41 6.22
C ASN A 65 -8.90 -4.99 5.95
N HIS A 66 -9.36 -4.26 6.98
CA HIS A 66 -9.81 -2.87 6.86
C HIS A 66 -8.67 -1.92 6.45
N MET A 67 -7.48 -2.12 7.03
CA MET A 67 -6.25 -1.42 6.66
C MET A 67 -5.93 -1.65 5.18
N TRP A 68 -5.91 -2.91 4.75
CA TRP A 68 -5.57 -3.28 3.38
C TRP A 68 -6.58 -2.77 2.36
N THR A 69 -7.88 -2.86 2.68
CA THR A 69 -8.96 -2.30 1.85
C THR A 69 -8.76 -0.79 1.63
N THR A 70 -8.27 -0.08 2.63
CA THR A 70 -7.99 1.37 2.52
C THR A 70 -6.81 1.62 1.57
N VAL A 71 -5.78 0.78 1.58
CA VAL A 71 -4.66 0.83 0.64
C VAL A 71 -5.14 0.52 -0.79
N GLU A 72 -5.90 -0.56 -0.98
CA GLU A 72 -6.39 -1.02 -2.30
C GLU A 72 -7.36 -0.04 -2.96
N ARG A 73 -7.97 0.88 -2.20
CA ARG A 73 -8.77 1.98 -2.77
C ARG A 73 -7.93 3.00 -3.53
N LYS A 74 -6.66 3.17 -3.15
CA LYS A 74 -5.76 4.19 -3.71
C LYS A 74 -4.64 3.59 -4.55
N PHE A 75 -4.34 2.32 -4.35
CA PHE A 75 -3.29 1.62 -5.06
C PHE A 75 -3.81 0.33 -5.70
N GLU A 76 -3.30 0.04 -6.89
CA GLU A 76 -3.43 -1.24 -7.57
C GLU A 76 -2.07 -1.96 -7.50
N SER A 77 -2.04 -3.20 -7.03
CA SER A 77 -0.83 -4.00 -6.98
C SER A 77 -0.52 -4.61 -8.35
N VAL A 78 0.70 -4.40 -8.83
CA VAL A 78 1.23 -5.08 -10.02
C VAL A 78 2.41 -5.93 -9.58
N ASP A 79 2.26 -7.25 -9.55
CA ASP A 79 3.35 -8.16 -9.22
C ASP A 79 4.15 -8.51 -10.48
N MET A 80 5.42 -8.10 -10.54
CA MET A 80 6.30 -8.40 -11.66
C MET A 80 6.87 -9.83 -11.64
N ASN A 81 6.71 -10.58 -10.54
CA ASN A 81 7.18 -11.96 -10.48
C ASN A 81 6.34 -12.93 -11.32
N TYR A 82 5.12 -12.53 -11.72
CA TYR A 82 4.25 -13.35 -12.59
C TYR A 82 4.85 -13.70 -13.96
N HIS A 83 5.95 -13.04 -14.37
CA HIS A 83 6.62 -13.32 -15.64
C HIS A 83 7.70 -14.40 -15.58
N HIS A 84 8.02 -14.96 -14.42
CA HIS A 84 9.12 -15.94 -14.31
C HIS A 84 8.68 -17.41 -14.46
N ASP A 85 7.38 -17.70 -14.45
CA ASP A 85 6.86 -19.09 -14.49
C ASP A 85 6.44 -19.57 -15.89
N HIS A 86 6.69 -18.81 -16.97
CA HIS A 86 6.27 -19.21 -18.33
C HIS A 86 7.42 -19.54 -19.31
N ASN A 87 8.67 -19.63 -18.85
CA ASN A 87 9.82 -19.99 -19.70
C ASN A 87 10.60 -21.21 -19.15
N LEU A 88 9.89 -22.25 -18.75
CA LEU A 88 10.42 -23.61 -18.64
C LEU A 88 9.48 -24.56 -19.40
N GLY A 89 9.59 -24.51 -20.73
CA GLY A 89 8.99 -25.43 -21.68
C GLY A 89 9.99 -25.75 -22.76
#